data_AF-X1NMH1-F1
#
_entry.id   AF-X1NMH1-F1
#
_cell.length_a   1.000
_cell.length_b   1.000
_cell.length_c   1.000
_cell.angle_alpha   90.00
_cell.angle_beta   90.00
_cell.angle_gamma   90.00
#
_symmetry.space_group_name_H-M   'P 1'
#
loop_
_entity.id
_entity.type
_entity.pdbx_description
1 polymer ?
#
loop_
_entity_poly.entity_id
_entity_poly.type
_entity_poly.pdbx_seq_one_letter_code
_entity_poly.pdbx_strand_id
1 'polypeptide(L)' 'MESDIDHIHFLIRYMPRLSITSIVRKLKQEATVAIFQKHSTFLRKHFWKERTLFSDGYFVCSIGEAPPEKIRQYIITQG' A
#
# COMPACT_ATOMS: atom_id res chain seq x y z
N MET A 1 1.34 0.16 -10.10
CA MET A 1 0.81 -0.32 -8.81
C MET A 1 0.45 -1.74 -9.10
N GLU A 2 1.12 -2.66 -8.42
CA GLU A 2 0.81 -4.09 -8.55
C GLU A 2 0.15 -4.53 -7.26
N SER A 3 -0.77 -5.47 -7.35
CA SER A 3 -1.52 -5.99 -6.21
C SER A 3 -1.65 -7.49 -6.35
N ASP A 4 -1.42 -8.19 -5.24
CA ASP A 4 -1.73 -9.60 -5.07
C ASP A 4 -3.00 -9.73 -4.20
N ILE A 5 -3.36 -10.96 -3.82
CA ILE A 5 -4.56 -11.29 -3.03
C ILE A 5 -4.55 -10.59 -1.66
N ASP A 6 -3.39 -10.47 -1.02
CA ASP A 6 -3.25 -10.01 0.36
C ASP A 6 -2.32 -8.80 0.57
N HIS A 7 -1.67 -8.30 -0.47
CA HIS A 7 -0.76 -7.16 -0.37
C HIS A 7 -0.69 -6.31 -1.66
N ILE A 8 -0.22 -5.06 -1.52
CA ILE A 8 -0.14 -4.10 -2.63
C ILE A 8 1.26 -3.48 -2.65
N HIS A 9 1.86 -3.41 -3.84
CA HIS A 9 3.16 -2.81 -4.11
C HIS A 9 3.01 -1.43 -4.77
N PHE A 10 3.68 -0.44 -4.19
CA PHE A 10 3.76 0.91 -4.73
C PHE A 10 5.20 1.29 -5.06
N LEU A 11 5.40 1.84 -6.26
CA LEU A 11 6.61 2.57 -6.61
C LEU A 11 6.33 4.07 -6.48
N ILE A 12 6.95 4.72 -5.50
CA ILE A 12 6.61 6.10 -5.12
C ILE A 12 7.82 7.02 -5.30
N ARG A 13 7.64 8.08 -6.09
CA ARG A 13 8.54 9.24 -6.07
C ARG A 13 7.96 10.29 -5.13
N TYR A 14 8.75 10.76 -4.17
CA TYR A 14 8.31 11.71 -3.15
C TYR A 14 9.38 12.76 -2.85
N MET A 15 9.01 13.85 -2.17
CA MET A 15 9.96 14.87 -1.74
C MET A 15 10.76 14.37 -0.54
N PRO A 16 12.12 14.45 -0.53
CA PRO A 16 12.95 13.88 0.55
C PRO A 16 12.64 14.40 1.96
N ARG A 17 12.07 15.60 2.09
CA ARG A 17 11.64 16.18 3.37
C ARG A 17 10.43 15.48 4.00
N LEU A 18 9.72 14.63 3.25
CA LEU A 18 8.58 13.88 3.76
C LEU A 18 9.06 12.58 4.40
N SER A 19 8.57 12.31 5.62
CA SER A 19 8.78 11.03 6.27
C SER A 19 8.05 9.91 5.52
N ILE A 20 8.75 8.80 5.28
CA ILE A 20 8.19 7.56 4.73
C ILE A 20 7.00 7.10 5.56
N THR A 21 7.11 7.11 6.89
CA THR A 21 6.04 6.71 7.80
C THR A 21 4.78 7.57 7.58
N SER A 22 4.95 8.88 7.37
CA SER A 22 3.83 9.77 7.10
C SER A 22 3.14 9.48 5.77
N ILE A 23 3.92 9.17 4.73
CA ILE A 23 3.42 8.78 3.42
C ILE A 23 2.61 7.49 3.52
N VAL A 24 3.20 6.44 4.10
CA VAL A 24 2.54 5.13 4.25
C VAL A 24 1.28 5.23 5.10
N ARG A 25 1.33 5.97 6.21
CA ARG A 25 0.15 6.20 7.07
C ARG A 25 -0.98 6.85 6.28
N LYS A 26 -0.67 7.91 5.51
CA LYS A 26 -1.69 8.61 4.72
C LYS A 26 -2.29 7.69 3.66
N LEU A 27 -1.46 6.94 2.93
CA LEU A 27 -1.95 6.00 1.91
C LEU A 27 -2.89 4.93 2.50
N LYS A 28 -2.48 4.28 3.60
CA LYS A 28 -3.29 3.25 4.26
C LYS A 28 -4.61 3.82 4.78
N GLN A 29 -4.57 5.03 5.36
CA GLN A 29 -5.77 5.70 5.88
C GLN A 29 -6.75 6.05 4.77
N GLU A 30 -6.30 6.74 3.72
CA GLU A 30 -7.17 7.17 2.62
C GLU A 30 -7.76 5.96 1.87
N ALA A 31 -6.96 4.94 1.62
CA ALA A 31 -7.43 3.71 0.99
C ALA A 31 -8.48 3.00 1.86
N THR A 32 -8.26 2.89 3.17
CA THR A 32 -9.25 2.32 4.09
C THR A 32 -10.56 3.11 4.05
N VAL A 33 -10.51 4.44 4.12
CA VAL A 33 -11.70 5.29 4.07
C VAL A 33 -12.46 5.08 2.75
N ALA A 34 -11.78 5.18 1.61
CA ALA A 34 -12.39 5.04 0.29
C ALA A 34 -13.05 3.66 0.09
N ILE A 35 -12.35 2.60 0.50
CA ILE A 35 -12.84 1.22 0.35
C ILE A 35 -14.02 0.94 1.28
N PHE A 36 -13.98 1.43 2.53
CA PHE A 36 -15.13 1.32 3.44
C PHE A 36 -16.33 2.14 2.97
N GLN A 37 -16.15 3.30 2.33
CA GLN A 37 -17.26 4.05 1.74
C GLN A 37 -17.93 3.27 0.61
N LYS A 38 -17.13 2.60 -0.25
CA LYS A 38 -17.63 1.88 -1.42
C LYS A 38 -18.22 0.49 -1.10
N HIS A 39 -17.68 -0.21 -0.09
CA HIS A 39 -18.00 -1.62 0.20
C HIS A 39 -18.42 -1.85 1.66
N SER A 40 -19.00 -0.83 2.30
CA SER A 40 -19.34 -0.83 3.74
C SER A 40 -20.10 -2.07 4.21
N THR A 41 -21.11 -2.55 3.47
CA THR A 41 -21.96 -3.68 3.87
C THR A 41 -21.19 -4.99 3.99
N PHE A 42 -20.22 -5.23 3.10
CA PHE A 42 -19.39 -6.43 3.14
C PHE A 42 -18.28 -6.30 4.19
N LEU A 43 -17.58 -5.17 4.21
CA LEU A 43 -16.43 -4.97 5.07
C LEU A 43 -16.80 -4.86 6.54
N ARG A 44 -17.95 -4.27 6.87
CA ARG A 44 -18.43 -4.23 8.26
C ARG A 44 -18.72 -5.61 8.84
N LYS A 45 -18.88 -6.66 8.04
CA LYS A 45 -19.06 -8.03 8.55
C LYS A 45 -17.73 -8.68 8.91
N HIS A 46 -16.67 -8.36 8.16
CA HIS A 46 -15.37 -9.02 8.28
C HIS A 46 -14.37 -8.22 9.13
N PHE A 47 -14.44 -6.89 9.08
CA PHE A 47 -13.53 -5.94 9.74
C PHE A 47 -14.24 -5.10 10.81
N TRP A 48 -15.21 -5.71 11.52
CA TRP A 48 -16.11 -5.01 12.45
C TRP A 48 -15.41 -4.44 13.69
N LYS A 49 -14.31 -5.06 14.12
CA LYS A 49 -13.63 -4.70 15.38
C LYS A 49 -12.80 -3.42 15.25
N GLU A 50 -11.89 -3.37 14.29
CA GLU A 50 -10.89 -2.29 14.18
C GLU A 50 -11.12 -1.38 12.98
N ARG A 51 -11.98 -1.78 12.03
CA ARG A 51 -12.22 -1.06 10.78
C ARG A 51 -10.93 -0.70 10.03
N THR A 52 -9.92 -1.55 10.14
CA THR A 52 -8.63 -1.47 9.48
C THR A 52 -8.60 -2.44 8.29
N LEU A 53 -8.05 -2.00 7.16
CA LEU A 53 -7.90 -2.85 5.98
C LEU A 53 -6.48 -3.45 5.88
N PHE A 54 -5.49 -2.75 6.42
CA PHE A 54 -4.08 -3.13 6.33
C PHE A 54 -3.57 -3.58 7.70
N SER A 55 -2.61 -4.50 7.70
CA SER A 55 -1.82 -4.85 8.90
C SER A 55 -1.04 -3.64 9.41
N ASP A 56 -0.53 -3.66 10.64
CA ASP A 56 0.27 -2.54 11.17
C ASP A 56 1.60 -2.35 10.42
N GLY A 57 2.17 -3.47 9.96
CA GLY A 57 3.42 -3.52 9.23
C GLY A 57 3.36 -2.87 7.85
N TYR A 58 4.54 -2.57 7.33
CA TYR A 58 4.79 -2.22 5.93
C TYR A 58 6.25 -2.47 5.61
N PHE A 59 6.54 -2.78 4.35
CA PHE A 59 7.91 -2.88 3.84
C PHE A 59 8.22 -1.67 2.96
N VAL A 60 9.37 -1.05 3.18
CA VAL A 60 9.90 0.02 2.32
C VAL A 60 11.37 -0.23 2.09
N CYS A 61 11.76 -0.12 0.82
CA CYS A 61 13.15 -0.19 0.39
C CYS A 61 13.40 0.95 -0.59
N SER A 62 14.54 1.62 -0.45
CA SER A 62 15.01 2.53 -1.47
C SER A 62 15.46 1.72 -2.67
N ILE A 63 14.96 2.12 -3.82
CA ILE A 63 15.42 1.61 -5.09
C ILE A 63 16.64 2.47 -5.48
N GLY A 64 17.85 1.99 -5.17
CA GLY A 64 19.09 2.67 -5.57
C GLY A 64 19.27 2.74 -7.10
N GLU A 65 20.50 2.67 -7.60
CA GLU A 65 20.85 2.67 -9.04
C GLU A 65 20.25 1.51 -9.88
N ALA A 66 19.34 0.70 -9.32
CA ALA A 66 18.63 -0.30 -10.07
C ALA A 66 17.73 0.37 -11.13
N PRO A 67 17.90 0.05 -12.43
CA PRO A 67 17.10 0.64 -13.49
C PRO A 67 15.60 0.42 -13.22
N PRO A 68 14.74 1.44 -13.42
CA PRO A 68 13.30 1.33 -13.22
C PRO A 68 12.68 0.09 -13.89
N GLU A 69 13.19 -0.29 -15.06
CA GLU A 69 12.79 -1.50 -15.80
C GLU A 69 13.03 -2.81 -15.02
N LYS A 70 14.16 -2.94 -14.31
CA LYS A 70 14.45 -4.13 -13.50
C LYS A 70 13.49 -4.25 -12.31
N ILE A 71 13.09 -3.12 -11.76
CA ILE A 71 12.15 -3.08 -10.64
C ILE A 71 10.74 -3.38 -11.10
N ARG A 72 10.33 -2.80 -12.23
CA ARG A 72 9.07 -3.16 -12.87
C ARG A 72 8.99 -4.67 -13.12
N GLN A 73 10.07 -5.27 -13.65
CA GLN A 73 10.10 -6.72 -13.82
C GLN A 73 9.98 -7.48 -12.50
N TYR A 74 10.73 -7.11 -11.46
CA TYR A 74 10.62 -7.76 -10.15
C TYR A 74 9.18 -7.74 -9.61
N ILE A 75 8.53 -6.58 -9.64
CA ILE A 75 7.15 -6.44 -9.12
C ILE A 75 6.18 -7.29 -9.94
N ILE A 76 6.34 -7.36 -11.27
CA ILE A 76 5.52 -8.25 -12.12
C ILE A 76 5.77 -9.73 -11.82
N THR A 77 7.02 -10.13 -11.54
CA THR A 77 7.39 -11.53 -11.31
C THR A 77 7.13 -12.05 -9.89
N GLN A 78 6.84 -11.16 -8.94
CA GLN A 78 6.58 -11.50 -7.54
C GLN A 78 5.16 -11.15 -7.09
N GLY A 79 4.38 -10.48 -7.94
CA GLY A 79 2.92 -10.37 -7.78
C GLY A 79 2.18 -11.52 -8.44
#